data_AF-A0A4Q5XX36-F1
#
_entry.id   AF-A0A4Q5XX36-F1
#
_cell.length_a   1.000
_cell.length_b   1.000
_cell.length_c   1.000
_cell.angle_alpha   90.00
_cell.angle_beta   90.00
_cell.angle_gamma   90.00
#
_symmetry.space_group_name_H-M   'P 1'
#
loop_
_entity.id
_entity.type
_entity.pdbx_description
1 polymer ?
#
loop_
_entity_poly.entity_id
_entity_poly.type
_entity_poly.pdbx_seq_one_letter_code
_entity_poly.pdbx_strand_id
1 'polypeptide(L)' 'MDRLKGKTAVVTGGGSGIGFASAKRFIDEGA' A
#
# COMPACT_ATOMS: atom_id res chain seq x y z
N MET A 1 7.41 7.11 9.72
CA MET A 1 6.18 7.21 10.54
C MET A 1 5.20 6.23 9.95
N ASP A 2 4.84 5.19 10.69
CA ASP A 2 4.06 4.04 10.19
C ASP A 2 2.57 4.42 10.08
N ARG A 3 2.24 5.24 9.08
CA ARG A 3 0.92 5.87 8.93
C ARG A 3 -0.21 4.86 8.82
N LEU A 4 0.09 3.66 8.33
CA LEU A 4 -0.88 2.59 8.11
C LEU A 4 -0.68 1.41 9.07
N LYS A 5 0.13 1.57 10.13
CA LYS A 5 0.40 0.48 11.08
C LYS A 5 -0.85 -0.24 11.55
N GLY A 6 -0.93 -1.54 11.24
CA GLY A 6 -2.03 -2.41 11.65
C GLY A 6 -3.35 -2.13 10.92
N LYS A 7 -3.31 -1.52 9.73
CA LYS A 7 -4.48 -1.25 8.89
C LYS A 7 -4.43 -2.08 7.62
N THR A 8 -5.41 -2.93 7.40
CA THR A 8 -5.57 -3.63 6.11
C THR A 8 -6.02 -2.65 5.01
N ALA A 9 -5.27 -2.58 3.92
CA ALA A 9 -5.61 -1.79 2.74
C ALA A 9 -5.87 -2.70 1.52
N VAL A 10 -6.93 -2.41 0.76
CA VAL A 10 -7.24 -3.10 -0.51
C VAL A 10 -6.87 -2.16 -1.67
N VAL A 11 -5.98 -2.62 -2.55
CA VAL A 11 -5.57 -1.88 -3.76
C VAL A 11 -6.01 -2.66 -4.99
N THR A 12 -6.90 -2.08 -5.79
CA THR A 12 -7.29 -2.63 -7.09
C THR A 12 -6.30 -2.18 -8.17
N GLY A 13 -6.14 -2.97 -9.24
CA GLY A 13 -5.16 -2.65 -10.29
C GLY A 13 -3.69 -2.66 -9.82
N GLY A 14 -3.37 -3.38 -8.73
CA GLY A 14 -2.05 -3.41 -8.10
C GLY A 14 -0.93 -4.09 -8.90
N GLY A 15 -1.18 -4.52 -10.13
CA GLY A 15 -0.20 -5.25 -10.95
C GLY A 15 0.85 -4.38 -11.64
N SER A 16 0.57 -3.09 -11.86
CA SER A 16 1.52 -2.15 -12.48
C SER A 16 1.19 -0.68 -12.16
N GLY A 17 2.04 0.24 -12.63
CA GLY A 17 1.79 1.68 -12.58
C GLY A 17 1.51 2.21 -11.17
N ILE A 18 0.50 3.07 -11.07
CA ILE A 18 0.13 3.77 -9.83
C ILE A 18 -0.37 2.80 -8.75
N GLY A 19 -1.15 1.78 -9.15
CA GLY A 19 -1.67 0.78 -8.22
C GLY A 19 -0.54 0.01 -7.53
N PHE A 20 0.45 -0.46 -8.30
CA PHE A 20 1.62 -1.14 -7.76
C PHE A 20 2.47 -0.24 -6.85
N ALA A 21 2.74 1.00 -7.28
CA ALA A 21 3.49 1.96 -6.47
C ALA A 21 2.79 2.28 -5.15
N SER A 22 1.45 2.37 -5.18
CA SER A 22 0.63 2.60 -3.98
C SER A 22 0.69 1.41 -3.02
N ALA A 23 0.54 0.18 -3.54
CA ALA A 23 0.62 -1.04 -2.75
C ALA A 23 1.99 -1.18 -2.04
N LYS A 24 3.09 -0.89 -2.76
CA LYS A 24 4.44 -0.92 -2.19
C LYS A 24 4.60 0.10 -1.06
N ARG A 25 4.15 1.34 -1.29
CA ARG A 25 4.19 2.38 -0.27
C ARG A 25 3.36 2.03 0.96
N PHE A 26 2.22 1.36 0.79
CA PHE A 26 1.37 0.99 1.93
C PHE A 26 2.03 -0.04 2.83
N ILE A 27 2.76 -1.00 2.26
CA ILE A 27 3.60 -1.94 3.02
C ILE A 27 4.67 -1.19 3.80
N ASP A 28 5.37 -0.24 3.15
CA ASP A 28 6.41 0.57 3.80
C ASP A 28 5.85 1.44 4.95
N GLU A 29 4.56 1.79 4.89
CA GLU A 29 3.84 2.55 5.93
C GLU A 29 3.18 1.65 7.00
N GLY A 30 3.34 0.32 6.93
CA GLY A 30 2.93 -0.65 7.94
C GLY A 30 1.50 -1.21 7.83
N ALA A 31 0.89 -1.06 6.65
CA ALA A 31 -0.42 -1.65 6.34
C ALA A 31 -0.40 -3.19 6.42
#